data_AF-A0A0L0UTA7-F1
#
_entry.id   AF-A0A0L0UTA7-F1
#
_cell.length_a   1.000
_cell.length_b   1.000
_cell.length_c   1.000
_cell.angle_alpha   90.00
_cell.angle_beta   90.00
_cell.angle_gamma   90.00
#
_symmetry.space_group_name_H-M   'P 1'
#
loop_
_entity.id
_entity.type
_entity.pdbx_description
1 polymer ?
#
loop_
_entity_poly.entity_id
_entity_poly.type
_entity_poly.pdbx_seq_one_letter_code
_entity_poly.pdbx_strand_id
1 'polypeptide(L)'
;MSDKNTKPTTRPLTCRGDWELLEDSVSHIKLGQQYGRITTRSFYSSHTNDPVDYEVNLSTNSSMLNMLDEKYIYSIPGKIIIPNSKCQPTMTYFHERVTKICSKSHRIDDSTNKTTVAGIGWVLSANKVKPGNDEHEKGSLILIVSHSDWDPVVEYN
;
A
#
# COMPACT_ATOMS: atom_id res chain seq x y z
N MET A 1 -14.45 -38.15 3.45
CA MET A 1 -13.61 -37.47 2.44
C MET A 1 -13.48 -36.03 2.91
N SER A 2 -12.27 -35.59 3.23
CA SER A 2 -12.01 -34.25 3.78
C SER A 2 -12.13 -33.23 2.65
N ASP A 3 -13.17 -32.40 2.69
CA ASP A 3 -13.26 -31.19 1.88
C ASP A 3 -12.12 -30.28 2.30
N LYS A 4 -10.97 -30.43 1.63
CA LYS A 4 -9.89 -29.46 1.71
C LYS A 4 -10.47 -28.14 1.23
N ASN A 5 -10.69 -27.25 2.18
CA ASN A 5 -11.12 -25.87 1.98
C ASN A 5 -10.08 -25.16 1.09
N THR A 6 -10.16 -25.38 -0.23
CA THR A 6 -9.24 -24.82 -1.21
C THR A 6 -9.51 -23.33 -1.27
N LYS A 7 -8.79 -22.57 -0.44
CA LYS A 7 -8.72 -21.11 -0.56
C LYS A 7 -8.44 -20.78 -2.04
N PRO A 8 -9.26 -19.93 -2.70
CA PRO A 8 -9.06 -19.59 -4.10
C PRO A 8 -7.64 -19.05 -4.31
N THR A 9 -7.03 -19.39 -5.45
CA THR A 9 -5.68 -18.92 -5.82
C THR A 9 -5.58 -17.41 -5.70
N THR A 10 -4.67 -16.96 -4.84
CA THR A 10 -4.53 -15.57 -4.44
C THR A 10 -3.82 -14.74 -5.52
N ARG A 11 -4.23 -13.47 -5.69
CA ARG A 11 -3.53 -12.52 -6.56
C ARG A 11 -3.34 -11.21 -5.80
N PRO A 12 -2.09 -10.80 -5.51
CA PRO A 12 -1.85 -9.52 -4.88
C PRO A 12 -2.23 -8.37 -5.82
N LEU A 13 -2.73 -7.28 -5.26
CA LEU A 13 -3.14 -6.10 -6.02
C LEU A 13 -1.88 -5.37 -6.51
N THR A 14 -1.89 -4.90 -7.75
CA THR A 14 -0.81 -4.03 -8.23
C THR A 14 -1.06 -2.64 -7.70
N CYS A 15 -0.03 -2.03 -7.14
CA CYS A 15 -0.12 -0.71 -6.56
C CYS A 15 0.99 0.15 -7.15
N ARG A 16 0.65 1.37 -7.55
CA ARG A 16 1.62 2.39 -7.96
C ARG A 16 1.15 3.72 -7.42
N GLY A 17 2.02 4.40 -6.68
CA GLY A 17 1.71 5.70 -6.12
C GLY A 17 2.99 6.50 -5.94
N ASP A 18 2.77 7.78 -5.66
CA ASP A 18 3.82 8.68 -5.21
C ASP A 18 3.71 8.78 -3.69
N TRP A 19 4.73 8.26 -3.01
CA TRP A 19 4.70 7.99 -1.58
C TRP A 19 5.55 9.01 -0.84
N GLU A 20 4.93 9.57 0.18
CA GLU A 20 5.62 10.30 1.21
C GLU A 20 6.05 9.35 2.34
N LEU A 21 7.32 9.35 2.69
CA LEU A 21 7.82 8.47 3.75
C LEU A 21 7.64 9.14 5.11
N LEU A 22 7.25 8.39 6.13
CA LEU A 22 7.13 8.90 7.50
C LEU A 22 8.48 8.97 8.21
N GLU A 23 9.42 8.11 7.81
CA GLU A 23 10.76 7.99 8.37
C GLU A 23 11.71 7.39 7.34
N ASP A 24 13.02 7.49 7.63
CA ASP A 24 14.04 6.80 6.87
C ASP A 24 13.80 5.28 6.86
N SER A 25 14.17 4.65 5.77
CA SER A 25 14.03 3.19 5.67
C SER A 25 14.83 2.49 6.76
N VAL A 26 14.36 1.33 7.20
CA VAL A 26 15.03 0.49 8.20
C VAL A 26 15.51 -0.79 7.52
N SER A 27 16.79 -1.10 7.70
CA SER A 27 17.40 -2.34 7.20
C SER A 27 17.30 -3.45 8.25
N HIS A 28 16.82 -4.62 7.83
CA HIS A 28 16.78 -5.86 8.61
C HIS A 28 17.79 -6.89 8.06
N ILE A 29 18.93 -6.40 7.56
CA ILE A 29 19.99 -7.23 7.00
C ILE A 29 20.85 -7.79 8.13
N LYS A 30 21.03 -9.12 8.16
CA LYS A 30 21.89 -9.77 9.16
C LYS A 30 23.36 -9.48 8.89
N LEU A 31 24.16 -9.46 9.95
CA LEU A 31 25.61 -9.26 9.85
C LEU A 31 26.22 -10.30 8.88
N GLY A 32 27.07 -9.83 7.97
CA GLY A 32 27.70 -10.67 6.94
C GLY A 32 26.87 -10.88 5.67
N GLN A 33 25.64 -10.34 5.59
CA GLN A 33 24.83 -10.36 4.37
C GLN A 33 24.84 -8.99 3.67
N GLN A 34 24.85 -9.01 2.33
CA GLN A 34 24.78 -7.78 1.52
C GLN A 34 23.34 -7.38 1.19
N TYR A 35 22.40 -8.35 1.20
CA TYR A 35 21.00 -8.17 0.84
C TYR A 35 20.09 -8.67 1.95
N GLY A 36 18.92 -8.07 2.07
CA GLY A 36 17.88 -8.51 2.99
C GLY A 36 16.71 -7.54 2.99
N ARG A 37 15.84 -7.68 3.98
CA ARG A 37 14.59 -6.94 4.00
C ARG A 37 14.83 -5.49 4.42
N ILE A 38 14.31 -4.57 3.64
CA ILE A 38 14.19 -3.15 3.96
C ILE A 38 12.71 -2.85 4.14
N THR A 39 12.39 -2.06 5.17
CA THR A 39 11.03 -1.62 5.47
C THR A 39 11.00 -0.11 5.60
N THR A 40 9.96 0.52 5.11
CA THR A 40 9.78 1.97 5.17
C THR A 40 8.32 2.26 5.48
N ARG A 41 8.07 3.09 6.49
CA ARG A 41 6.71 3.47 6.86
C ARG A 41 6.25 4.63 5.99
N SER A 42 5.00 4.54 5.54
CA SER A 42 4.35 5.54 4.70
C SER A 42 2.84 5.52 5.02
N PHE A 43 2.04 6.31 4.32
CA PHE A 43 0.60 6.35 4.55
C PHE A 43 -0.17 6.57 3.25
N TYR A 44 -1.43 6.15 3.25
CA TYR A 44 -2.41 6.56 2.25
C TYR A 44 -3.36 7.55 2.90
N SER A 45 -3.51 8.72 2.31
CA SER A 45 -4.54 9.67 2.74
C SER A 45 -5.80 9.44 1.92
N SER A 46 -6.89 9.07 2.60
CA SER A 46 -8.21 8.97 1.98
C SER A 46 -9.11 10.01 2.63
N HIS A 47 -9.93 10.68 1.81
CA HIS A 47 -10.89 11.75 2.14
C HIS A 47 -10.35 13.18 2.00
N THR A 48 -11.12 14.02 1.31
CA THR A 48 -10.82 15.44 1.07
C THR A 48 -11.18 16.33 2.26
N ASN A 49 -12.12 15.92 3.10
CA ASN A 49 -12.66 16.75 4.19
C ASN A 49 -12.11 16.39 5.58
N ASP A 50 -11.77 15.12 5.79
CA ASP A 50 -11.19 14.60 7.03
C ASP A 50 -10.24 13.45 6.67
N PRO A 51 -9.01 13.77 6.23
CA PRO A 51 -8.07 12.76 5.75
C PRO A 51 -7.76 11.75 6.84
N VAL A 52 -8.31 10.55 6.71
CA VAL A 52 -7.90 9.42 7.53
C VAL A 52 -6.65 8.85 6.87
N ASP A 53 -5.51 9.11 7.49
CA ASP A 53 -4.23 8.56 7.09
C ASP A 53 -4.15 7.09 7.55
N TYR A 54 -4.12 6.19 6.57
CA TYR A 54 -3.90 4.77 6.79
C TYR A 54 -2.42 4.48 6.64
N GLU A 55 -1.76 4.08 7.72
CA GLU A 55 -0.34 3.68 7.68
C GLU A 55 -0.16 2.43 6.80
N VAL A 56 0.86 2.47 5.95
CA VAL A 56 1.24 1.40 5.03
C VAL A 56 2.71 1.08 5.24
N ASN A 57 3.02 -0.21 5.33
CA ASN A 57 4.39 -0.68 5.39
C ASN A 57 4.90 -1.01 3.98
N LEU A 58 5.84 -0.23 3.48
CA LEU A 58 6.55 -0.52 2.24
C LEU A 58 7.69 -1.48 2.55
N SER A 59 7.82 -2.57 1.80
CA SER A 59 8.90 -3.54 2.01
C SER A 59 9.52 -4.00 0.70
N THR A 60 10.83 -4.20 0.69
CA THR A 60 11.53 -4.84 -0.41
C THR A 60 12.70 -5.67 0.12
N ASN A 61 13.24 -6.55 -0.73
CA ASN A 61 14.51 -7.21 -0.46
C ASN A 61 15.59 -6.56 -1.31
N SER A 62 16.50 -5.84 -0.68
CA SER A 62 17.53 -5.07 -1.38
C SER A 62 18.77 -4.89 -0.49
N SER A 63 19.75 -4.11 -0.97
CA SER A 63 20.97 -3.74 -0.23
C SER A 63 20.74 -2.46 0.58
N MET A 64 21.49 -2.24 1.67
CA MET A 64 21.41 -0.99 2.47
C MET A 64 21.65 0.28 1.64
N LEU A 65 22.38 0.18 0.54
CA LEU A 65 22.62 1.32 -0.37
C LEU A 65 21.35 1.83 -1.05
N ASN A 66 20.28 1.04 -1.01
CA ASN A 66 19.02 1.28 -1.68
C ASN A 66 17.92 1.76 -0.72
N MET A 67 18.30 2.15 0.50
CA MET A 67 17.39 2.74 1.49
C MET A 67 16.82 4.06 0.98
N LEU A 68 15.54 4.29 1.27
CA LEU A 68 14.83 5.51 0.94
C LEU A 68 14.95 6.52 2.09
N ASP A 69 15.10 7.79 1.74
CA ASP A 69 15.35 8.92 2.64
C ASP A 69 14.04 9.71 2.85
N GLU A 70 13.70 9.98 4.10
CA GLU A 70 12.46 10.65 4.49
C GLU A 70 12.29 12.05 3.92
N LYS A 71 13.35 12.68 3.42
CA LYS A 71 13.28 14.05 2.88
C LYS A 71 12.74 14.09 1.46
N TYR A 72 12.51 12.94 0.84
CA TYR A 72 12.11 12.84 -0.56
C TYR A 72 10.80 12.08 -0.75
N ILE A 73 10.17 12.37 -1.90
CA ILE A 73 8.99 11.67 -2.37
C ILE A 73 9.42 10.70 -3.48
N TYR A 74 8.85 9.50 -3.46
CA TYR A 74 9.22 8.42 -4.36
C TYR A 74 8.01 7.89 -5.12
N SER A 75 8.14 7.69 -6.44
CA SER A 75 7.20 6.88 -7.20
C SER A 75 7.56 5.42 -7.00
N ILE A 76 6.69 4.67 -6.33
CA ILE A 76 6.96 3.28 -5.92
C ILE A 76 5.87 2.36 -6.49
N PRO A 77 6.22 1.50 -7.46
CA PRO A 77 5.35 0.43 -7.91
C PRO A 77 5.61 -0.87 -7.14
N GLY A 78 4.55 -1.64 -6.93
CA GLY A 78 4.63 -2.86 -6.14
C GLY A 78 3.35 -3.67 -6.13
N LYS A 79 3.32 -4.58 -5.16
CA LYS A 79 2.21 -5.49 -4.87
C LYS A 79 1.76 -5.26 -3.44
N ILE A 80 0.50 -4.91 -3.25
CA ILE A 80 -0.07 -4.66 -1.92
C ILE A 80 -0.95 -5.83 -1.47
N ILE A 81 -0.79 -6.18 -0.20
CA ILE A 81 -1.61 -7.13 0.53
C ILE A 81 -2.32 -6.36 1.63
N ILE A 82 -3.65 -6.49 1.67
CA ILE A 82 -4.53 -5.85 2.64
C ILE A 82 -5.13 -6.99 3.49
N PRO A 83 -4.70 -7.15 4.75
CA PRO A 83 -5.29 -8.12 5.68
C PRO A 83 -6.76 -7.79 6.01
N ASN A 84 -7.54 -8.79 6.44
CA ASN A 84 -8.90 -8.55 6.95
C ASN A 84 -8.86 -8.06 8.42
N SER A 85 -7.78 -8.37 9.13
CA SER A 85 -7.47 -7.84 10.45
C SER A 85 -7.18 -6.34 10.42
N LYS A 86 -7.24 -5.67 11.58
CA LYS A 86 -6.88 -4.24 11.76
C LYS A 86 -5.38 -3.94 11.57
N CYS A 87 -4.62 -4.86 10.97
CA CYS A 87 -3.21 -4.72 10.72
C CYS A 87 -2.97 -3.78 9.53
N GLN A 88 -1.90 -3.00 9.58
CA GLN A 88 -1.51 -2.12 8.49
C GLN A 88 -1.24 -2.91 7.19
N PRO A 89 -1.73 -2.44 6.03
CA PRO A 89 -1.40 -3.04 4.75
C PRO A 89 0.11 -3.09 4.53
N THR A 90 0.58 -4.16 3.88
CA THR A 90 1.98 -4.28 3.49
C THR A 90 2.10 -4.27 1.97
N MET A 91 2.92 -3.38 1.44
CA MET A 91 3.22 -3.29 0.03
C MET A 91 4.65 -3.74 -0.25
N THR A 92 4.79 -4.85 -0.96
CA THR A 92 6.08 -5.30 -1.47
C THR A 92 6.41 -4.57 -2.76
N TYR A 93 7.45 -3.75 -2.77
CA TYR A 93 7.79 -2.92 -3.94
C TYR A 93 8.98 -3.45 -4.74
N PHE A 94 8.99 -3.09 -6.02
CA PHE A 94 10.05 -3.42 -6.98
C PHE A 94 11.13 -2.34 -6.92
N HIS A 95 12.20 -2.60 -6.16
CA HIS A 95 13.26 -1.61 -5.91
C HIS A 95 13.83 -1.01 -7.20
N GLU A 96 14.08 -1.84 -8.20
CA GLU A 96 14.61 -1.46 -9.51
C GLU A 96 13.70 -0.49 -10.30
N ARG A 97 12.45 -0.31 -9.85
CA ARG A 97 11.48 0.60 -10.46
C ARG A 97 11.14 1.80 -9.58
N VAL A 98 11.80 1.96 -8.43
CA VAL A 98 11.63 3.12 -7.55
C VAL A 98 12.27 4.34 -8.19
N THR A 99 11.51 5.42 -8.29
CA THR A 99 11.99 6.70 -8.83
C THR A 99 11.89 7.79 -7.78
N LYS A 100 13.00 8.45 -7.47
CA LYS A 100 13.05 9.63 -6.60
C LYS A 100 12.51 10.83 -7.38
N ILE A 101 11.42 11.43 -6.92
CA ILE A 101 10.71 12.50 -7.63
C ILE A 101 11.31 13.86 -7.27
N CYS A 102 11.15 14.27 -6.01
CA CYS A 102 11.61 15.56 -5.51
C CYS A 102 11.81 15.54 -3.99
N SER A 103 12.42 16.60 -3.46
CA SER A 103 12.43 16.86 -2.02
C SER A 103 11.03 17.25 -1.56
N LYS A 104 10.62 16.80 -0.38
CA LYS A 104 9.38 17.24 0.29
C LYS A 104 9.29 18.76 0.36
N SER A 105 10.40 19.44 0.62
CA SER A 105 10.48 20.90 0.75
C SER A 105 10.24 21.68 -0.54
N HIS A 106 10.37 21.03 -1.71
CA HIS A 106 10.27 21.67 -3.03
C HIS A 106 8.99 21.26 -3.78
N ARG A 107 8.03 20.67 -3.06
CA ARG A 107 6.76 20.22 -3.62
C ARG A 107 5.82 21.43 -3.80
N ILE A 108 5.21 21.54 -4.99
CA ILE A 108 4.27 22.62 -5.35
C ILE A 108 2.81 22.13 -5.34
N ASP A 109 2.58 20.81 -5.39
CA ASP A 109 1.25 20.22 -5.49
C ASP A 109 0.87 19.33 -4.29
N ASP A 110 -0.44 19.21 -4.04
CA ASP A 110 -1.07 18.43 -2.97
C ASP A 110 -1.43 16.99 -3.40
N SER A 111 -0.66 16.39 -4.34
CA SER A 111 -0.94 15.04 -4.83
C SER A 111 -0.19 13.92 -4.12
N THR A 112 0.52 14.20 -3.02
CA THR A 112 1.21 13.18 -2.21
C THR A 112 0.23 12.15 -1.67
N ASN A 113 0.66 10.89 -1.65
CA ASN A 113 -0.11 9.74 -1.16
C ASN A 113 -1.37 9.43 -1.98
N LYS A 114 -1.58 10.11 -3.12
CA LYS A 114 -2.53 9.67 -4.15
C LYS A 114 -1.94 8.46 -4.84
N THR A 115 -2.49 7.32 -4.49
CA THR A 115 -2.02 6.02 -4.99
C THR A 115 -3.05 5.44 -5.95
N THR A 116 -2.57 4.96 -7.09
CA THR A 116 -3.40 4.17 -8.01
C THR A 116 -3.19 2.69 -7.68
N VAL A 117 -4.25 2.06 -7.19
CA VAL A 117 -4.29 0.61 -7.00
C VAL A 117 -5.05 -0.01 -8.16
N ALA A 118 -4.40 -0.92 -8.88
CA ALA A 118 -4.98 -1.68 -9.98
C ALA A 118 -4.96 -3.17 -9.63
N GLY A 119 -6.13 -3.79 -9.58
CA GLY A 119 -6.27 -5.20 -9.27
C GLY A 119 -7.46 -5.84 -9.94
N ILE A 120 -7.41 -7.17 -10.03
CA ILE A 120 -8.53 -7.98 -10.52
C ILE A 120 -9.24 -8.51 -9.27
N GLY A 121 -10.51 -8.17 -9.12
CA GLY A 121 -11.35 -8.61 -8.01
C GLY A 121 -12.81 -8.65 -8.40
N TRP A 122 -13.62 -9.38 -7.63
CA TRP A 122 -15.07 -9.41 -7.80
C TRP A 122 -15.67 -8.24 -7.06
N VAL A 123 -16.33 -7.32 -7.77
CA VAL A 123 -17.06 -6.23 -7.12
C VAL A 123 -18.30 -6.83 -6.44
N LEU A 124 -18.32 -6.80 -5.11
CA LEU A 124 -19.43 -7.26 -4.29
C LEU A 124 -20.54 -6.21 -4.20
N SER A 125 -20.18 -4.93 -4.16
CA SER A 125 -21.14 -3.84 -4.27
C SER A 125 -20.55 -2.59 -4.90
N ALA A 126 -21.38 -1.81 -5.59
CA ALA A 126 -21.02 -0.50 -6.12
C ALA A 126 -22.11 0.51 -5.72
N ASN A 127 -21.77 1.46 -4.86
CA ASN A 127 -22.69 2.47 -4.35
C ASN A 127 -22.21 3.86 -4.79
N LYS A 128 -23.08 4.60 -5.48
CA LYS A 128 -22.81 6.01 -5.76
C LYS A 128 -22.96 6.80 -4.47
N VAL A 129 -21.95 7.60 -4.14
CA VAL A 129 -22.06 8.55 -3.03
C VAL A 129 -23.09 9.59 -3.45
N LYS A 130 -24.08 9.84 -2.59
CA LYS A 130 -25.03 10.94 -2.83
C LYS A 130 -24.23 12.23 -2.72
N PRO A 131 -24.35 13.17 -3.67
CA PRO A 131 -23.58 14.40 -3.62
C PRO A 131 -23.93 15.16 -2.33
N GLY A 132 -22.94 15.36 -1.45
CA GLY A 132 -23.00 16.34 -0.38
C GLY A 132 -22.75 17.76 -0.90
N ASN A 133 -22.47 18.69 0.00
CA ASN A 133 -22.12 20.07 -0.34
C ASN A 133 -20.73 20.21 -1.00
N ASP A 134 -19.93 19.14 -1.05
CA ASP A 134 -18.60 19.17 -1.65
C ASP A 134 -18.60 18.74 -3.11
N GLU A 135 -18.04 19.60 -3.96
CA GLU A 135 -17.95 19.39 -5.40
C GLU A 135 -17.15 18.14 -5.78
N HIS A 136 -16.24 17.68 -4.90
CA HIS A 136 -15.44 16.47 -5.08
C HIS A 136 -16.19 15.15 -4.78
N GLU A 137 -17.28 15.19 -4.00
CA GLU A 137 -18.13 14.01 -3.76
C GLU A 137 -19.08 13.73 -4.92
N LYS A 138 -19.28 14.71 -5.80
CA LYS A 138 -20.20 14.66 -6.93
C LYS A 138 -19.69 13.65 -7.98
N GLY A 139 -20.21 12.43 -7.90
CA GLY A 139 -19.85 11.34 -8.81
C GLY A 139 -18.87 10.33 -8.23
N SER A 140 -18.54 10.42 -6.95
CA SER A 140 -17.73 9.41 -6.25
C SER A 140 -18.48 8.07 -6.17
N LEU A 141 -17.74 6.98 -6.40
CA LEU A 141 -18.25 5.61 -6.36
C LEU A 141 -17.53 4.82 -5.26
N ILE A 142 -18.28 4.31 -4.30
CA ILE A 142 -17.76 3.37 -3.30
C ILE A 142 -17.91 1.96 -3.87
N LEU A 143 -16.78 1.29 -4.05
CA LEU A 143 -16.71 -0.11 -4.47
C LEU A 143 -16.32 -0.98 -3.28
N ILE A 144 -17.14 -1.98 -2.97
CA ILE A 144 -16.75 -3.10 -2.10
C ILE A 144 -16.30 -4.21 -3.04
N VAL A 145 -15.03 -4.59 -2.95
CA VAL A 145 -14.44 -5.62 -3.79
C VAL A 145 -14.05 -6.80 -2.91
N SER A 146 -14.42 -8.01 -3.32
CA SER A 146 -13.91 -9.23 -2.73
C SER A 146 -12.42 -9.30 -3.02
N HIS A 147 -11.61 -9.24 -1.98
CA HIS A 147 -10.21 -9.63 -2.04
C HIS A 147 -10.02 -11.00 -1.39
N SER A 148 -8.90 -11.65 -1.69
CA SER A 148 -8.53 -12.90 -1.03
C SER A 148 -8.35 -12.66 0.47
N ASP A 149 -8.84 -13.58 1.29
CA ASP A 149 -8.57 -13.58 2.73
C ASP A 149 -7.10 -13.94 2.99
N TRP A 150 -6.32 -12.92 3.37
CA TRP A 150 -4.89 -13.02 3.67
C TRP A 150 -4.60 -13.32 5.14
N ASP A 151 -5.62 -13.39 6.01
CA ASP A 151 -5.39 -13.69 7.41
C ASP A 151 -4.95 -15.17 7.54
N PRO A 152 -3.95 -15.45 8.41
CA PRO A 152 -3.51 -16.81 8.67
C PRO A 152 -4.68 -17.61 9.26
N VAL A 153 -4.89 -18.83 8.77
CA VAL A 153 -5.78 -19.78 9.44
C VAL A 153 -5.05 -20.24 10.70
N VAL A 154 -5.34 -19.61 11.83
CA VAL A 154 -4.80 -20.03 13.11
C VAL A 154 -5.72 -21.12 13.65
N GLU A 155 -5.32 -22.38 13.50
CA GLU A 155 -5.93 -23.47 14.26
C GLU A 155 -5.47 -23.32 15.72
N TYR A 156 -6.39 -22.96 16.61
CA TYR A 156 -6.14 -23.07 18.05
C TYR A 156 -6.21 -24.55 18.42
N ASN A 157 -5.05 -25.16 18.70
CA ASN A 157 -4.95 -26.47 19.36
C ASN A 157 -5.14 -26.33 20.87
#